data_AF-A0A6G4ZT65-F1
#
_entry.id   AF-A0A6G4ZT65-F1
#
_cell.length_a   1.000
_cell.length_b   1.000
_cell.length_c   1.000
_cell.angle_alpha   90.00
_cell.angle_beta   90.00
_cell.angle_gamma   90.00
#
_symmetry.space_group_name_H-M   'P 1'
#
loop_
_entity.id
_entity.type
_entity.pdbx_description
1 polymer ?
#
loop_
_entity_poly.entity_id
_entity_poly.type
_entity_poly.pdbx_seq_one_letter_code
_entity_poly.pdbx_strand_id
1 'polypeptide(L)'
;MGKKYPLEQLAFIKKKKLEEAERILREKKEKLAEEEEKLRKVEEARDKAKKHKIDKLEQLRGALDEGERTDKIEDMRIYLKLVNEKLKQHEKKVQDQQKQVEKAEEEVETARKQMLKRQRDVEKLKEHKKEWKHEMHREMEKEEAIEADEIGGARFIMEKRKKKRK
;
A
#
# COMPACT_ATOMS: atom_id res chain seq x y z
N MET A 1 10.42 -10.50 39.86
CA MET A 1 9.41 -10.41 38.78
C MET A 1 9.92 -9.43 37.75
N GLY A 2 10.13 -9.84 36.50
CA GLY A 2 10.68 -8.94 35.48
C GLY A 2 9.80 -7.71 35.30
N LYS A 3 10.38 -6.50 35.41
CA LYS A 3 9.69 -5.25 35.09
C LYS A 3 9.11 -5.40 33.68
N LYS A 4 7.84 -5.03 33.47
CA LYS A 4 7.24 -5.01 32.12
C LYS A 4 7.66 -3.73 31.41
N TYR A 5 7.84 -3.80 30.09
CA TYR A 5 8.18 -2.62 29.30
C TYR A 5 7.08 -1.55 29.43
N PRO A 6 7.41 -0.31 29.87
CA PRO A 6 6.39 0.70 30.15
C PRO A 6 5.52 1.07 28.95
N LEU A 7 6.06 0.99 27.73
CA LEU A 7 5.34 1.34 26.50
C LEU A 7 4.79 0.11 25.75
N GLU A 8 4.62 -1.03 26.42
CA GLU A 8 4.12 -2.26 25.78
C GLU A 8 2.73 -2.08 25.17
N GLN A 9 1.81 -1.43 25.88
CA GLN A 9 0.46 -1.14 25.39
C GLN A 9 0.49 -0.23 24.15
N LEU A 10 1.35 0.78 24.16
CA LEU A 10 1.54 1.67 23.02
C LEU A 10 2.09 0.91 21.81
N ALA A 11 3.11 0.06 22.01
CA ALA A 11 3.69 -0.78 20.96
C ALA A 11 2.64 -1.71 20.36
N PHE A 12 1.78 -2.31 21.19
CA PHE A 12 0.67 -3.16 20.74
C PHE A 12 -0.35 -2.38 19.89
N ILE A 13 -0.79 -1.21 20.36
CA ILE A 13 -1.71 -0.35 19.60
C ILE A 13 -1.11 0.07 18.26
N LYS A 14 0.17 0.46 18.25
CA LYS A 14 0.85 0.86 17.01
C LYS A 14 1.01 -0.30 16.04
N LYS A 15 1.29 -1.51 16.53
CA LYS A 15 1.33 -2.73 15.72
C LYS A 15 -0.02 -3.02 15.08
N LYS A 16 -1.12 -2.96 15.84
CA LYS A 16 -2.47 -3.13 15.29
C LYS A 16 -2.80 -2.09 14.21
N LYS A 17 -2.41 -0.83 14.42
CA LYS A 17 -2.60 0.23 13.41
C LYS A 17 -1.77 0.01 12.14
N LEU A 18 -0.61 -0.64 12.25
CA LEU A 18 0.19 -1.04 11.09
C LEU A 18 -0.51 -2.16 10.32
N GLU A 19 -0.98 -3.21 11.01
CA GLU A 19 -1.75 -4.31 10.41
C GLU A 19 -3.01 -3.81 9.70
N GLU A 20 -3.72 -2.85 10.31
CA GLU A 20 -4.87 -2.20 9.68
C GLU A 20 -4.48 -1.41 8.43
N ALA A 21 -3.38 -0.65 8.46
CA ALA A 21 -2.88 0.08 7.30
C ALA A 21 -2.42 -0.85 6.17
N GLU A 22 -1.84 -2.00 6.49
CA GLU A 22 -1.48 -3.04 5.51
C GLU A 22 -2.73 -3.65 4.86
N ARG A 23 -3.79 -3.90 5.64
CA ARG A 23 -5.08 -4.37 5.12
C ARG A 23 -5.70 -3.34 4.18
N ILE A 24 -5.76 -2.07 4.60
CA ILE A 24 -6.29 -0.97 3.76
C ILE A 24 -5.50 -0.86 2.46
N LEU A 25 -4.16 -0.92 2.52
CA LEU A 25 -3.32 -0.88 1.32
C LEU A 25 -3.63 -2.05 0.37
N ARG A 26 -3.87 -3.25 0.90
CA ARG A 26 -4.26 -4.41 0.09
C ARG A 26 -5.62 -4.20 -0.59
N GLU A 27 -6.64 -3.79 0.17
CA GLU A 27 -7.97 -3.50 -0.37
C GLU A 27 -7.93 -2.42 -1.46
N LYS A 28 -7.11 -1.38 -1.29
CA LYS A 28 -6.93 -0.32 -2.30
C LYS A 28 -6.23 -0.82 -3.57
N LYS A 29 -5.24 -1.71 -3.44
CA LYS A 29 -4.59 -2.35 -4.59
C LYS A 29 -5.53 -3.26 -5.36
N GLU A 30 -6.38 -4.02 -4.66
CA GLU A 30 -7.40 -4.85 -5.29
C GLU A 30 -8.39 -3.99 -6.10
N LYS A 31 -8.86 -2.88 -5.52
CA LYS A 31 -9.70 -1.91 -6.25
C LYS A 31 -9.01 -1.31 -7.46
N LEU A 32 -7.74 -0.94 -7.36
CA LEU A 32 -6.97 -0.46 -8.50
C LEU A 32 -6.93 -1.50 -9.62
N ALA A 33 -6.64 -2.76 -9.30
CA ALA A 33 -6.62 -3.85 -10.28
C ALA A 33 -8.00 -4.06 -10.95
N GLU A 34 -9.10 -3.95 -10.20
CA GLU A 34 -10.45 -4.00 -10.76
C GLU A 34 -10.72 -2.83 -11.74
N GLU A 35 -10.30 -1.61 -11.40
CA GLU A 35 -10.46 -0.45 -12.28
C GLU A 35 -9.57 -0.52 -13.52
N GLU A 36 -8.36 -1.06 -13.42
CA GLU A 36 -7.48 -1.35 -14.55
C GLU A 36 -8.08 -2.41 -15.48
N GLU A 37 -8.68 -3.47 -14.93
CA GLU A 37 -9.37 -4.48 -15.74
C GLU A 37 -10.58 -3.89 -16.48
N LYS A 38 -11.34 -3.02 -15.81
CA LYS A 38 -12.43 -2.26 -16.44
C LYS A 38 -11.91 -1.36 -17.55
N LEU A 39 -10.81 -0.63 -17.32
CA LEU A 39 -10.18 0.20 -18.34
C LEU A 39 -9.82 -0.62 -19.57
N ARG A 40 -9.15 -1.77 -19.39
CA ARG A 40 -8.79 -2.67 -20.50
C ARG A 40 -10.02 -3.10 -21.32
N LYS A 41 -11.12 -3.49 -20.66
CA LYS A 41 -12.37 -3.87 -21.35
C LYS A 41 -12.97 -2.71 -22.16
N VAL A 42 -12.92 -1.50 -21.62
CA VAL A 42 -13.44 -0.29 -22.30
C VAL A 42 -12.53 0.10 -23.47
N GLU A 43 -11.21 -0.03 -23.33
CA GLU A 43 -10.24 0.19 -24.40
C GLU A 43 -10.41 -0.81 -25.54
N GLU A 44 -10.57 -2.09 -25.24
CA GLU A 44 -10.87 -3.12 -26.25
C GLU A 44 -12.15 -2.80 -27.04
N ALA A 45 -13.19 -2.30 -26.36
CA ALA A 45 -14.42 -1.87 -27.01
C ALA A 45 -14.20 -0.64 -27.92
N ARG A 46 -13.39 0.32 -27.46
CA ARG A 46 -12.98 1.49 -28.27
C ARG A 46 -12.19 1.06 -29.50
N ASP A 47 -11.26 0.12 -29.36
CA ASP A 47 -10.43 -0.36 -30.47
C ASP A 47 -11.23 -1.13 -31.51
N LYS A 48 -12.21 -1.94 -31.07
CA LYS A 48 -13.17 -2.56 -31.99
C LYS A 48 -13.98 -1.51 -32.77
N ALA A 49 -14.45 -0.46 -32.09
CA ALA A 49 -15.17 0.64 -32.74
C ALA A 49 -14.28 1.43 -33.72
N LYS A 50 -13.01 1.65 -33.36
CA LYS A 50 -12.02 2.32 -34.20
C LYS A 50 -11.70 1.50 -35.45
N LYS A 51 -11.51 0.19 -35.30
CA LYS A 51 -11.29 -0.72 -36.42
C LYS A 51 -12.50 -0.71 -37.38
N HIS A 52 -13.71 -0.84 -36.84
CA HIS A 52 -14.94 -0.75 -37.65
C HIS A 52 -15.05 0.56 -38.42
N LYS A 53 -14.64 1.69 -37.83
CA LYS A 53 -14.58 2.98 -38.53
C LYS A 53 -13.57 2.97 -39.68
N ILE A 54 -12.39 2.40 -39.48
CA ILE A 54 -11.34 2.29 -40.51
C ILE A 54 -11.85 1.42 -41.66
N ASP A 55 -12.39 0.24 -41.36
CA ASP A 55 -12.93 -0.68 -42.36
C ASP A 55 -14.03 0.00 -43.20
N LYS A 56 -14.89 0.82 -42.56
CA LYS A 56 -15.94 1.58 -43.26
C LYS A 56 -15.40 2.74 -44.10
N LEU A 57 -14.31 3.36 -43.70
CA LEU A 57 -13.62 4.38 -44.50
C LEU A 57 -12.96 3.77 -45.73
N GLU A 58 -12.35 2.59 -45.60
CA GLU A 58 -11.79 1.83 -46.71
C GLU A 58 -12.89 1.40 -47.69
N GLN A 59 -14.03 0.92 -47.20
CA GLN A 59 -15.20 0.62 -48.04
C GLN A 59 -15.70 1.84 -48.82
N LEU A 60 -15.80 3.01 -48.17
CA LEU A 60 -16.19 4.25 -48.87
C LEU A 60 -15.15 4.63 -49.92
N ARG A 61 -13.85 4.49 -49.62
CA ARG A 61 -12.79 4.79 -50.56
C ARG A 61 -12.83 3.89 -51.79
N GLY A 62 -13.01 2.58 -51.60
CA GLY A 62 -13.20 1.63 -52.70
C GLY A 62 -14.40 1.98 -53.57
N ALA A 63 -15.55 2.30 -52.97
CA ALA A 63 -16.75 2.70 -53.71
C ALA A 63 -16.57 4.00 -54.52
N LEU A 64 -15.75 4.93 -54.03
CA LEU A 64 -15.38 6.15 -54.76
C LEU A 64 -14.45 5.85 -55.93
N ASP A 65 -13.46 4.99 -55.73
CA ASP A 65 -12.49 4.60 -56.77
C ASP A 65 -13.17 3.77 -57.88
N GLU A 66 -14.18 2.97 -57.55
CA GLU A 66 -15.00 2.20 -58.51
C GLU A 66 -16.05 3.07 -59.25
N GLY A 67 -16.25 4.32 -58.85
CA GLY A 67 -17.22 5.22 -59.48
C GLY A 67 -18.67 4.84 -59.20
N GLU A 68 -18.98 4.41 -57.98
CA GLU A 68 -20.32 3.96 -57.60
C GLU A 68 -21.34 5.12 -57.55
N ARG A 69 -22.64 4.77 -57.51
CA ARG A 69 -23.74 5.75 -57.56
C ARG A 69 -23.72 6.71 -56.36
N THR A 70 -24.03 7.97 -56.64
CA THR A 70 -24.01 9.08 -55.67
C THR A 70 -24.86 8.85 -54.41
N ASP A 71 -26.01 8.18 -54.54
CA ASP A 71 -26.91 7.87 -53.41
C ASP A 71 -26.25 6.91 -52.40
N LYS A 72 -25.61 5.84 -52.88
CA LYS A 72 -24.88 4.89 -52.03
C LYS A 72 -23.71 5.55 -51.31
N ILE A 73 -22.98 6.43 -51.99
CA ILE A 73 -21.88 7.21 -51.40
C ILE A 73 -22.40 8.11 -50.26
N GLU A 74 -23.58 8.70 -50.43
CA GLU A 74 -24.20 9.56 -49.43
C GLU A 74 -24.66 8.75 -48.20
N ASP A 75 -25.29 7.59 -48.40
CA ASP A 75 -25.67 6.66 -47.33
C ASP A 75 -24.44 6.19 -46.51
N MET A 76 -23.35 5.85 -47.19
CA MET A 76 -22.09 5.48 -46.53
C MET A 76 -21.51 6.62 -45.69
N ARG A 77 -21.59 7.86 -46.18
CA ARG A 77 -21.15 9.05 -45.42
C ARG A 77 -22.00 9.29 -44.18
N ILE A 78 -23.32 9.11 -44.28
CA ILE A 78 -24.23 9.22 -43.13
C ILE A 78 -23.90 8.14 -42.10
N TYR A 79 -23.71 6.90 -42.53
CA TYR A 79 -23.32 5.80 -41.66
C TYR A 79 -21.98 6.06 -40.97
N LEU A 80 -20.98 6.58 -41.69
CA LEU A 80 -19.69 6.95 -41.12
C LEU A 80 -19.80 8.03 -40.05
N LYS A 81 -20.71 9.00 -40.19
CA LYS A 81 -20.99 9.99 -39.14
C LYS A 81 -21.52 9.31 -37.86
N LEU A 82 -22.44 8.36 -37.99
CA LEU A 82 -22.97 7.59 -36.86
C LEU A 82 -21.88 6.75 -36.17
N VAL A 83 -21.03 6.08 -36.95
CA VAL A 83 -19.90 5.31 -36.42
C VAL A 83 -18.90 6.22 -35.69
N ASN A 84 -18.64 7.41 -36.24
CA ASN A 84 -17.75 8.39 -35.62
C ASN A 84 -18.32 8.90 -34.28
N GLU A 85 -19.63 9.14 -34.21
CA GLU A 85 -20.28 9.54 -32.95
C GLU A 85 -20.20 8.43 -31.90
N LYS A 86 -20.41 7.17 -32.31
CA LYS A 86 -20.24 6.02 -31.43
C LYS A 86 -18.79 5.90 -30.92
N LEU A 87 -17.79 6.13 -31.78
CA LEU A 87 -16.39 6.13 -31.39
C LEU A 87 -16.11 7.22 -30.33
N LYS A 88 -16.59 8.44 -30.53
CA LYS A 88 -16.46 9.53 -29.53
C LYS A 88 -17.06 9.16 -28.18
N GLN A 89 -18.20 8.49 -28.17
CA GLN A 89 -18.81 8.00 -26.93
C GLN A 89 -17.92 6.96 -26.23
N HIS A 90 -17.29 6.06 -26.99
CA HIS A 90 -16.33 5.11 -26.43
C HIS A 90 -15.06 5.79 -25.92
N GLU A 91 -14.52 6.77 -26.65
CA GLU A 91 -13.36 7.57 -26.20
C GLU A 91 -13.66 8.31 -24.90
N LYS A 92 -14.85 8.92 -24.78
CA LYS A 92 -15.29 9.55 -23.53
C LYS A 92 -15.35 8.56 -22.37
N LYS A 93 -15.87 7.35 -22.60
CA LYS A 93 -15.89 6.28 -21.58
C LYS A 93 -14.48 5.85 -21.16
N VAL A 94 -13.53 5.76 -22.09
CA VAL A 94 -12.12 5.49 -21.76
C VAL A 94 -11.57 6.60 -20.88
N GLN A 95 -11.76 7.87 -21.26
CA GLN A 95 -11.29 9.01 -20.47
C GLN A 95 -11.91 9.05 -19.06
N ASP A 96 -13.20 8.79 -18.95
CA ASP A 96 -13.89 8.77 -17.66
C ASP A 96 -13.38 7.62 -16.78
N GLN A 97 -13.12 6.45 -17.36
CA GLN A 97 -12.55 5.29 -16.65
C GLN A 97 -11.09 5.55 -16.25
N GLN A 98 -10.30 6.20 -17.09
CA GLN A 98 -8.91 6.54 -16.80
C GLN A 98 -8.80 7.48 -15.60
N LYS A 99 -9.72 8.44 -15.46
CA LYS A 99 -9.83 9.26 -14.25
C LYS A 99 -10.15 8.45 -12.99
N GLN A 100 -10.87 7.34 -13.10
CA GLN A 100 -11.12 6.46 -11.95
C GLN A 100 -9.87 5.68 -11.57
N VAL A 101 -9.12 5.21 -12.56
CA VAL A 101 -7.81 4.56 -12.34
C VAL A 101 -6.84 5.52 -11.66
N GLU A 102 -6.69 6.75 -12.18
CA GLU A 102 -5.83 7.78 -11.57
C GLU A 102 -6.21 8.05 -10.10
N LYS A 103 -7.51 8.18 -9.80
CA LYS A 103 -7.98 8.33 -8.41
C LYS A 103 -7.62 7.11 -7.55
N ALA A 104 -7.79 5.90 -8.07
CA ALA A 104 -7.44 4.67 -7.34
C ALA A 104 -5.92 4.58 -7.10
N GLU A 105 -5.09 5.01 -8.05
CA GLU A 105 -3.63 5.10 -7.89
C GLU A 105 -3.24 6.09 -6.78
N GLU A 106 -3.86 7.28 -6.76
CA GLU A 106 -3.67 8.26 -5.69
C GLU A 106 -4.07 7.70 -4.32
N GLU A 107 -5.19 6.97 -4.23
CA GLU A 107 -5.61 6.29 -3.00
C GLU A 107 -4.62 5.21 -2.55
N VAL A 108 -4.05 4.43 -3.47
CA VAL A 108 -3.00 3.45 -3.15
C VAL A 108 -1.75 4.13 -2.62
N GLU A 109 -1.31 5.22 -3.26
CA GLU A 109 -0.10 5.94 -2.85
C GLU A 109 -0.28 6.62 -1.49
N THR A 110 -1.45 7.21 -1.23
CA THR A 110 -1.77 7.75 0.09
C THR A 110 -1.81 6.66 1.17
N ALA A 111 -2.42 5.51 0.89
CA ALA A 111 -2.42 4.36 1.81
C ALA A 111 -0.98 3.83 2.05
N ARG A 112 -0.13 3.79 1.01
CA ARG A 112 1.28 3.39 1.11
C ARG A 112 2.06 4.33 2.01
N LYS A 113 1.93 5.65 1.83
CA LYS A 113 2.57 6.66 2.69
C LYS A 113 2.15 6.52 4.15
N GLN A 114 0.87 6.26 4.39
CA GLN A 114 0.36 6.03 5.75
C GLN A 114 0.95 4.75 6.36
N MET A 115 0.96 3.63 5.63
CA MET A 115 1.55 2.37 6.08
C MET A 115 3.03 2.56 6.44
N LEU A 116 3.82 3.21 5.57
CA LEU A 116 5.24 3.50 5.84
C LEU A 116 5.45 4.35 7.10
N LYS A 117 4.59 5.35 7.33
CA LYS A 117 4.65 6.16 8.56
C LYS A 117 4.38 5.30 9.80
N ARG A 118 3.39 4.39 9.74
CA ARG A 118 3.09 3.47 10.84
C ARG A 118 4.20 2.45 11.06
N GLN A 119 4.84 1.99 9.99
CA GLN A 119 5.97 1.07 10.08
C GLN A 119 7.14 1.69 10.84
N ARG A 120 7.53 2.92 10.46
CA ARG A 120 8.59 3.68 11.16
C ARG A 120 8.28 3.89 12.63
N ASP A 121 7.02 4.19 12.97
CA ASP A 121 6.59 4.34 14.36
C ASP A 121 6.76 3.04 15.17
N VAL A 122 6.45 1.88 14.57
CA VAL A 122 6.61 0.57 15.21
C VAL A 122 8.08 0.21 15.35
N GLU A 123 8.91 0.48 14.34
CA GLU A 123 10.36 0.24 14.37
C GLU A 123 11.03 1.03 15.50
N LYS A 124 10.71 2.33 15.64
CA LYS A 124 11.20 3.16 16.76
C LYS A 124 10.86 2.57 18.13
N LEU A 125 9.63 2.06 18.31
CA LEU A 125 9.23 1.43 19.57
C LEU A 125 9.93 0.09 19.80
N LYS A 126 10.26 -0.66 18.74
CA LYS A 126 11.04 -1.90 18.85
C LYS A 126 12.48 -1.60 19.30
N GLU A 127 13.10 -0.57 18.73
CA GLU A 127 14.44 -0.12 19.11
C GLU A 127 14.48 0.33 20.57
N HIS A 128 13.57 1.23 20.96
CA HIS A 128 13.46 1.67 22.36
C HIS A 128 13.21 0.49 23.31
N LYS A 129 12.35 -0.48 22.94
CA LYS A 129 12.11 -1.67 23.78
C LYS A 129 13.38 -2.49 23.96
N LYS A 130 14.24 -2.57 22.94
CA LYS A 130 15.53 -3.26 23.00
C LYS A 130 16.49 -2.52 23.93
N GLU A 131 16.61 -1.20 23.80
CA GLU A 131 17.45 -0.36 24.66
C GLU A 131 17.02 -0.44 26.12
N TRP A 132 15.72 -0.29 26.38
CA TRP A 132 15.16 -0.40 27.72
C TRP A 132 15.46 -1.76 28.38
N LYS A 133 15.35 -2.87 27.63
CA LYS A 133 15.72 -4.19 28.16
C LYS A 133 17.19 -4.27 28.54
N HIS A 134 18.06 -3.65 27.75
CA HIS A 134 19.49 -3.60 28.01
C HIS A 134 19.81 -2.79 29.27
N GLU A 135 19.15 -1.64 29.45
CA GLU A 135 19.28 -0.82 30.66
C GLU A 135 18.77 -1.55 31.90
N MET A 136 17.62 -2.21 31.82
CA MET A 136 17.09 -3.01 32.92
C MET A 136 18.01 -4.17 33.28
N HIS A 137 18.65 -4.80 32.29
CA HIS A 137 19.63 -5.84 32.57
C HIS A 137 20.83 -5.29 33.33
N ARG A 138 21.38 -4.15 32.90
CA ARG A 138 22.48 -3.47 33.59
C ARG A 138 22.13 -3.00 34.99
N GLU A 139 20.89 -2.55 35.23
CA GLU A 139 20.43 -2.21 36.57
C GLU A 139 20.37 -3.43 37.48
N MET A 140 19.80 -4.55 36.99
CA MET A 140 19.77 -5.80 37.76
C MET A 140 21.18 -6.30 38.09
N GLU A 141 22.12 -6.26 37.13
CA GLU A 141 23.52 -6.64 37.38
C GLU A 141 24.18 -5.78 38.47
N LYS A 142 23.87 -4.48 38.51
CA LYS A 142 24.37 -3.57 39.56
C LYS A 142 23.74 -3.87 40.92
N GLU A 143 22.43 -4.09 40.97
CA GLU A 143 21.73 -4.47 42.19
C GLU A 143 22.29 -5.79 42.76
N GLU A 144 22.46 -6.80 41.90
CA GLU A 144 23.06 -8.09 42.28
C GLU A 144 24.50 -7.95 42.78
N ALA A 145 25.31 -7.09 42.17
CA ALA A 145 26.68 -6.84 42.61
C ALA A 145 26.72 -6.16 43.99
N ILE A 146 25.85 -5.17 44.23
CA ILE A 146 25.73 -4.50 45.53
C ILE A 146 25.29 -5.51 46.61
N GLU A 147 24.27 -6.32 46.33
CA GLU A 147 23.82 -7.37 47.25
C GLU A 147 24.93 -8.39 47.55
N ALA A 148 25.70 -8.80 46.54
CA ALA A 148 26.82 -9.72 46.72
C ALA A 148 27.93 -9.11 47.59
N ASP A 149 28.27 -7.84 47.39
CA ASP A 149 29.25 -7.11 48.20
C ASP A 149 28.78 -6.93 49.65
N GLU A 150 27.50 -6.60 49.87
CA GLU A 150 26.91 -6.50 51.20
C GLU A 150 26.95 -7.84 51.95
N ILE A 151 26.58 -8.94 51.27
CA ILE A 151 26.66 -10.29 51.83
C ILE A 151 28.12 -10.66 52.13
N GLY A 152 29.04 -10.36 51.22
CA GLY A 152 30.48 -10.58 51.39
C GLY A 152 31.04 -9.83 52.60
N GLY A 153 30.71 -8.55 52.73
CA GLY A 153 31.09 -7.70 53.86
C GLY A 153 30.51 -8.20 55.18
N ALA A 154 29.21 -8.57 55.21
CA ALA A 154 28.57 -9.14 56.40
C ALA A 154 29.24 -10.45 56.83
N ARG A 155 29.55 -11.35 55.88
CA ARG A 155 30.29 -12.60 56.14
C ARG A 155 31.67 -12.34 56.73
N PHE A 156 32.43 -11.42 56.14
CA PHE A 156 33.76 -11.04 56.62
C PHE A 156 33.72 -10.50 58.06
N ILE A 157 32.76 -9.62 58.38
CA ILE A 157 32.57 -9.09 59.74
C ILE A 157 32.24 -10.22 60.72
N MET A 158 31.36 -11.15 60.35
CA MET A 158 31.01 -12.31 61.17
C MET A 158 32.22 -13.21 61.45
N GLU A 159 33.04 -13.51 60.44
CA GLU A 159 34.25 -14.31 60.62
C GLU A 159 35.29 -13.63 61.51
N LYS A 160 35.50 -12.32 61.34
CA LYS A 160 36.41 -11.53 62.17
C LYS A 160 35.98 -11.54 63.65
N ARG A 161 34.68 -11.43 63.91
CA ARG A 161 34.11 -11.55 65.27
C ARG A 161 34.30 -12.94 65.87
N LYS A 162 34.16 -14.01 65.08
CA LYS A 162 34.44 -15.38 65.53
C LYS A 162 35.91 -15.59 65.88
N LYS A 163 36.84 -15.08 65.06
CA LYS A 163 38.29 -15.19 65.32
C LYS A 163 38.74 -14.42 66.57
N LYS A 164 38.15 -13.26 66.87
CA LYS A 164 38.46 -12.47 68.09
C LYS A 164 37.88 -13.04 69.40
N ARG A 165 36.95 -13.99 69.31
CA ARG A 165 36.31 -14.64 70.47
C ARG A 165 36.95 -15.98 70.85
N LYS A 166 37.89 -16.47 70.05
CA LYS A 166 38.82 -17.54 70.40
C LYS A 166 40.10 -16.92 70.95
#